data_AF-A0A6P7GHK7-F1
#
_entry.id   AF-A0A6P7GHK7-F1
#
_cell.length_a   1.000
_cell.length_b   1.000
_cell.length_c   1.000
_cell.angle_alpha   90.00
_cell.angle_beta   90.00
_cell.angle_gamma   90.00
#
_symmetry.space_group_name_H-M   'P 1'
#
loop_
_entity.id
_entity.type
_entity.pdbx_description
1 polymer ?
#
loop_
_entity_poly.entity_id
_entity_poly.type
_entity_poly.pdbx_seq_one_letter_code
_entity_poly.pdbx_strand_id
1 'polypeptide(L)'
;MWNMDNGANSIDTLGLVRNWNYESRVPYYEGTCGEVEGTQGELWYPPHDKKTVKIFSNDLCSSIELDWRGDYEYQGMKGHKFVGTDKVFDNGTKYPEMGCFKGKGVTHQLSGVRNVSLCK
;
A
#
# COMPACT_ATOMS: atom_id res chain seq x y z
N MET A 1 16.06 3.48 -4.63
CA MET A 1 15.94 3.10 -6.06
C MET A 1 14.74 2.20 -6.24
N TRP A 2 14.00 2.40 -7.33
CA TRP A 2 12.74 1.68 -7.62
C TRP A 2 12.94 0.72 -8.79
N ASN A 3 12.42 -0.50 -8.65
CA ASN A 3 12.22 -1.42 -9.76
C ASN A 3 10.72 -1.63 -9.92
N MET A 4 10.19 -1.28 -11.09
CA MET A 4 8.76 -1.27 -11.36
C MET A 4 8.47 -1.88 -12.74
N ASP A 5 7.33 -2.54 -12.85
CA ASP A 5 6.85 -3.08 -14.11
C ASP A 5 6.46 -1.94 -15.06
N ASN A 6 6.95 -2.00 -16.30
CA ASN A 6 6.69 -1.00 -17.34
C ASN A 6 5.46 -1.32 -18.21
N GLY A 7 4.75 -2.40 -17.91
CA GLY A 7 3.56 -2.83 -18.66
C GLY A 7 3.82 -3.50 -20.01
N ALA A 8 5.08 -3.67 -20.43
CA ALA A 8 5.41 -4.24 -21.75
C ALA A 8 4.99 -5.72 -21.89
N ASN A 9 5.07 -6.48 -20.81
CA ASN A 9 4.63 -7.89 -20.78
C ASN A 9 3.11 -8.01 -20.55
N SER A 10 2.54 -7.14 -19.72
CA SER A 10 1.11 -7.03 -19.49
C SER A 10 0.77 -5.65 -18.93
N ILE A 11 -0.25 -5.00 -19.50
CA ILE A 11 -0.75 -3.71 -19.00
C ILE A 11 -1.31 -3.81 -17.58
N ASP A 12 -1.74 -5.01 -17.17
CA ASP A 12 -2.33 -5.28 -15.86
C ASP A 12 -1.30 -5.21 -14.71
N THR A 13 -0.02 -5.13 -15.04
CA THR A 13 1.06 -4.98 -14.06
C THR A 13 1.75 -3.62 -14.10
N LEU A 14 1.34 -2.72 -15.01
CA LEU A 14 1.93 -1.39 -15.16
C LEU A 14 2.04 -0.66 -13.80
N GLY A 15 3.24 -0.15 -13.50
CA GLY A 15 3.50 0.65 -12.31
C GLY A 15 3.55 -0.14 -11.00
N LEU A 16 3.38 -1.46 -11.03
CA LEU A 16 3.60 -2.29 -9.84
C LEU A 16 5.08 -2.24 -9.44
N VAL A 17 5.33 -1.90 -8.19
CA VAL A 17 6.65 -1.94 -7.59
C VAL A 17 7.00 -3.39 -7.27
N ARG A 18 8.17 -3.83 -7.74
CA ARG A 18 8.73 -5.14 -7.41
C ARG A 18 9.74 -5.04 -6.28
N ASN A 19 10.62 -4.06 -6.37
CA ASN A 19 11.66 -3.83 -5.36
C ASN A 19 11.78 -2.34 -5.01
N TRP A 20 12.02 -2.09 -3.73
CA TRP A 20 12.46 -0.81 -3.22
C TRP A 20 13.84 -0.97 -2.58
N ASN A 21 14.81 -0.18 -3.03
CA ASN A 21 16.22 -0.31 -2.62
C ASN A 21 16.77 -1.73 -2.78
N TYR A 22 16.49 -2.35 -3.93
CA TYR A 22 16.91 -3.72 -4.29
C TYR A 22 16.25 -4.85 -3.49
N GLU A 23 15.35 -4.53 -2.56
CA GLU A 23 14.66 -5.50 -1.74
C GLU A 23 13.17 -5.58 -2.12
N SER A 24 12.60 -6.78 -2.14
CA SER A 24 11.15 -6.99 -2.28
C SER A 24 10.40 -6.84 -0.96
N ARG A 25 11.14 -6.63 0.15
CA ARG A 25 10.61 -6.56 1.50
C ARG A 25 11.39 -5.55 2.33
N VAL A 26 10.70 -4.77 3.17
CA VAL A 26 11.32 -3.90 4.17
C VAL A 26 11.66 -4.65 5.46
N PRO A 27 12.77 -4.30 6.14
CA PRO A 27 13.20 -4.98 7.37
C PRO A 27 12.47 -4.50 8.64
N TYR A 28 11.61 -3.49 8.53
CA TYR A 28 11.03 -2.76 9.68
C TYR A 28 9.76 -3.39 10.26
N TYR A 29 9.02 -4.13 9.43
CA TYR A 29 7.77 -4.77 9.79
C TYR A 29 7.85 -6.29 9.57
N GLU A 30 7.17 -7.04 10.42
CA GLU A 30 7.11 -8.51 10.35
C GLU A 30 5.96 -8.98 9.44
N GLY A 31 5.96 -10.25 9.05
CA GLY A 31 4.86 -10.85 8.26
C GLY A 31 4.53 -10.08 6.97
N THR A 32 3.29 -10.11 6.51
CA THR A 32 2.91 -9.46 5.24
C THR A 32 3.07 -7.93 5.23
N CYS A 33 3.13 -7.27 6.40
CA CYS A 33 3.30 -5.82 6.52
C CYS A 33 4.64 -5.30 5.95
N GLY A 34 5.64 -6.18 5.84
CA GLY A 34 6.94 -5.82 5.29
C GLY A 34 7.03 -5.92 3.76
N GLU A 35 6.05 -6.50 3.08
CA GLU A 35 6.13 -6.73 1.64
C GLU A 35 6.04 -5.42 0.85
N VAL A 36 6.89 -5.28 -0.16
CA VAL A 36 6.85 -4.16 -1.12
C VAL A 36 5.79 -4.50 -2.17
N GLU A 37 4.60 -3.91 -2.03
CA GLU A 37 3.46 -4.23 -2.89
C GLU A 37 2.66 -2.99 -3.30
N GLY A 38 2.10 -3.04 -4.51
CA GLY A 38 1.29 -1.96 -5.06
C GLY A 38 2.08 -1.05 -5.99
N THR A 39 1.51 0.11 -6.30
CA THR A 39 2.15 1.14 -7.12
C THR A 39 2.74 2.24 -6.24
N GLN A 40 3.35 3.26 -6.84
CA GLN A 40 3.78 4.47 -6.13
C GLN A 40 2.66 5.51 -5.97
N GLY A 41 1.52 5.31 -6.63
CA GLY A 41 0.38 6.23 -6.62
C GLY A 41 0.29 7.17 -7.81
N GLU A 42 1.35 7.36 -8.59
CA GLU A 42 1.33 8.20 -9.80
C GLU A 42 1.05 7.43 -11.09
N LEU A 43 1.45 6.16 -11.14
CA LEU A 43 1.25 5.27 -12.28
C LEU A 43 0.47 4.04 -11.86
N TRP A 44 -0.59 3.73 -12.61
CA TRP A 44 -1.53 2.67 -12.27
C TRP A 44 -1.77 1.74 -13.45
N TYR A 45 -1.81 0.45 -13.18
CA TYR A 45 -2.44 -0.53 -14.05
C TYR A 45 -3.96 -0.29 -14.05
N PRO A 46 -4.69 -0.68 -15.11
CA PRO A 46 -6.14 -0.62 -15.12
C PRO A 46 -6.70 -1.51 -13.98
N PRO A 47 -7.42 -0.96 -13.00
CA PRO A 47 -7.87 -1.76 -11.85
C PRO A 47 -8.96 -2.77 -12.23
N HIS A 48 -9.57 -2.66 -13.41
CA HIS A 48 -10.71 -3.48 -13.86
C HIS A 48 -11.75 -3.59 -12.73
N ASP A 49 -12.14 -4.81 -12.34
CA ASP A 49 -13.12 -5.05 -11.27
C ASP A 49 -12.52 -5.15 -9.86
N LYS A 50 -11.24 -4.77 -9.66
CA LYS A 50 -10.59 -4.86 -8.35
C LYS A 50 -11.30 -4.00 -7.32
N LYS A 51 -11.57 -4.61 -6.16
CA LYS A 51 -12.18 -3.94 -4.99
C LYS A 51 -11.17 -3.24 -4.12
N THR A 52 -9.89 -3.54 -4.27
CA THR A 52 -8.81 -2.89 -3.54
C THR A 52 -7.63 -2.59 -4.45
N VAL A 53 -6.89 -1.55 -4.10
CA VAL A 53 -5.61 -1.21 -4.72
C VAL A 53 -4.59 -0.90 -3.63
N LYS A 54 -3.30 -1.09 -3.91
CA LYS A 54 -2.23 -0.81 -2.94
C LYS A 54 -1.30 0.28 -3.46
N ILE A 55 -0.87 1.15 -2.55
CA ILE A 55 0.21 2.10 -2.76
C ILE A 55 1.33 1.74 -1.81
N PHE A 56 2.53 1.50 -2.33
CA PHE A 56 3.73 1.48 -1.51
C PHE A 56 4.19 2.92 -1.28
N SER A 57 4.19 3.37 -0.02
CA SER A 57 4.67 4.72 0.33
C SER A 57 6.07 4.62 0.93
N ASN A 58 7.04 5.29 0.32
CA ASN A 58 8.39 5.38 0.89
C ASN A 58 8.44 6.19 2.19
N ASP A 59 7.48 7.10 2.41
CA ASP A 59 7.42 7.89 3.64
C ASP A 59 6.88 7.08 4.82
N LEU A 60 6.01 6.08 4.53
CA LEU A 60 5.50 5.11 5.50
C LEU A 60 6.32 3.82 5.52
N CYS A 61 7.26 3.66 4.58
CA CYS A 61 8.09 2.49 4.36
C CYS A 61 7.28 1.19 4.29
N SER A 62 6.07 1.27 3.72
CA SER A 62 5.09 0.18 3.71
C SER A 62 3.97 0.44 2.72
N SER A 63 3.25 -0.63 2.40
CA SER A 63 2.04 -0.57 1.59
C SER A 63 0.83 -0.08 2.40
N ILE A 64 -0.03 0.70 1.75
CA ILE A 64 -1.38 1.03 2.21
C ILE A 64 -2.40 0.45 1.22
N GLU A 65 -3.47 -0.14 1.72
CA GLU A 65 -4.57 -0.67 0.91
C GLU A 65 -5.74 0.32 0.90
N LEU A 66 -6.25 0.60 -0.29
CA LEU A 66 -7.38 1.49 -0.51
C LEU A 66 -8.57 0.68 -1.03
N ASP A 67 -9.75 0.95 -0.49
CA ASP A 67 -10.99 0.26 -0.83
C ASP A 67 -11.77 1.04 -1.88
N TRP A 68 -12.32 0.34 -2.87
CA TRP A 68 -13.22 0.90 -3.86
C TRP A 68 -14.50 1.43 -3.20
N ARG A 69 -14.93 2.64 -3.57
CA ARG A 69 -16.10 3.33 -3.02
C ARG A 69 -17.16 3.69 -4.05
N GLY A 70 -16.98 3.31 -5.30
CA GLY A 70 -17.91 3.62 -6.37
C GLY A 70 -17.24 4.26 -7.57
N ASP A 71 -18.05 4.43 -8.60
CA ASP A 71 -17.70 5.26 -9.74
C ASP A 71 -17.73 6.73 -9.34
N TYR A 72 -16.90 7.53 -10.00
CA TYR A 72 -16.72 8.94 -9.75
C TYR A 72 -16.55 9.67 -11.08
N GLU A 73 -17.09 10.87 -11.16
CA GLU A 73 -16.94 11.72 -12.34
C GLU A 73 -16.28 13.03 -11.93
N TYR A 74 -15.23 13.40 -12.66
CA TYR A 74 -14.52 14.65 -12.46
C TYR A 74 -14.24 15.30 -13.82
N GLN A 75 -14.75 16.50 -14.02
CA GLN A 75 -14.58 17.26 -15.27
C GLN A 75 -14.99 16.46 -16.52
N GLY A 76 -16.08 15.69 -16.43
CA GLY A 76 -16.58 14.83 -17.52
C GLY A 76 -15.81 13.51 -17.70
N MET A 77 -14.78 13.26 -16.90
CA MET A 77 -14.04 11.99 -16.91
C MET A 77 -14.59 11.05 -15.86
N LYS A 78 -15.00 9.85 -16.29
CA LYS A 78 -15.41 8.76 -15.41
C LYS A 78 -14.17 8.03 -14.89
N GLY A 79 -14.20 7.67 -13.62
CA GLY A 79 -13.18 6.86 -12.99
C GLY A 79 -13.73 6.13 -11.77
N HIS A 80 -12.85 5.45 -11.05
CA HIS A 80 -13.19 4.75 -9.82
C HIS A 80 -12.59 5.50 -8.62
N LYS A 81 -13.38 5.66 -7.56
CA LYS A 81 -12.93 6.25 -6.31
C LYS A 81 -12.42 5.16 -5.36
N PHE A 82 -11.17 5.25 -4.96
CA PHE A 82 -10.59 4.42 -3.90
C PHE A 82 -10.28 5.27 -2.68
N VAL A 83 -10.51 4.76 -1.48
CA VAL A 83 -10.30 5.49 -0.23
C VAL A 83 -9.57 4.63 0.80
N GLY A 84 -8.73 5.27 1.61
CA GLY A 84 -8.24 4.65 2.84
C GLY A 84 -9.36 4.56 3.85
N THR A 85 -9.53 3.38 4.45
CA THR A 85 -10.49 3.15 5.54
C THR A 85 -9.77 3.11 6.88
N ASP A 86 -10.51 2.93 7.98
CA ASP A 86 -9.93 2.75 9.31
C ASP A 86 -9.01 1.53 9.41
N LYS A 87 -9.10 0.60 8.43
CA LYS A 87 -8.15 -0.50 8.24
C LYS A 87 -6.71 -0.04 8.04
N VAL A 88 -6.46 1.06 7.33
CA VAL A 88 -5.10 1.46 6.91
C VAL A 88 -4.17 1.67 8.11
N PHE A 89 -4.69 2.21 9.22
CA PHE A 89 -3.90 2.50 10.42
C PHE A 89 -4.46 1.78 11.65
N ASP A 90 -5.17 0.67 11.46
CA ASP A 90 -5.58 -0.15 12.60
C ASP A 90 -4.36 -0.82 13.25
N ASN A 91 -4.41 -1.00 14.56
CA ASN A 91 -3.32 -1.62 15.33
C ASN A 91 -3.42 -3.15 15.43
N GLY A 92 -4.34 -3.78 14.70
CA GLY A 92 -4.60 -5.22 14.78
C GLY A 92 -5.80 -5.59 15.65
N THR A 93 -6.42 -4.63 16.35
CA THR A 93 -7.57 -4.91 17.21
C THR A 93 -8.84 -5.17 16.40
N LYS A 94 -9.05 -4.42 15.31
CA LYS A 94 -10.21 -4.59 14.42
C LYS A 94 -9.87 -5.47 13.21
N TYR A 95 -8.65 -5.34 12.70
CA TYR A 95 -8.13 -6.06 11.53
C TYR A 95 -6.83 -6.77 11.90
N PRO A 96 -6.87 -8.04 12.36
CA PRO A 96 -5.71 -8.75 12.90
C PRO A 96 -4.47 -8.74 11.99
N GLU A 97 -4.67 -8.74 10.68
CA GLU A 97 -3.60 -8.68 9.69
C GLU A 97 -2.80 -7.36 9.72
N MET A 98 -3.37 -6.28 10.27
CA MET A 98 -2.69 -4.98 10.41
C MET A 98 -1.78 -4.93 11.65
N GLY A 99 -1.87 -5.91 12.55
CA GLY A 99 -1.11 -5.93 13.81
C GLY A 99 0.42 -5.96 13.63
N CYS A 100 0.91 -6.40 12.46
CA CYS A 100 2.35 -6.38 12.16
C CYS A 100 2.92 -4.98 11.86
N PHE A 101 2.09 -3.95 11.70
CA PHE A 101 2.52 -2.55 11.50
C PHE A 101 2.94 -1.82 12.79
N LYS A 102 2.95 -2.49 13.94
CA LYS A 102 3.44 -1.90 15.21
C LYS A 102 4.92 -1.48 15.16
N GLY A 103 5.69 -2.06 14.24
CA GLY A 103 7.14 -1.85 14.14
C GLY A 103 7.94 -2.79 15.05
N LYS A 104 9.13 -3.18 14.61
CA LYS A 104 9.98 -4.11 15.36
C LYS A 104 10.39 -3.51 16.71
N GLY A 105 10.22 -4.28 17.79
CA GLY A 105 10.56 -3.85 19.16
C GLY A 105 9.51 -2.98 19.86
N VAL A 106 8.37 -2.70 19.21
CA VAL A 106 7.26 -1.95 19.81
C VAL A 106 6.27 -2.92 20.47
N THR A 107 5.94 -2.66 21.73
CA THR A 107 4.99 -3.48 22.51
C THR A 107 3.55 -2.99 22.38
N HIS A 108 3.33 -1.68 22.24
CA HIS A 108 2.00 -1.09 22.16
C HIS A 108 1.96 0.06 21.13
N GLN A 109 0.93 0.05 20.27
CA GLN A 109 0.62 1.11 19.31
C GLN A 109 -0.90 1.32 19.30
N LEU A 110 -1.33 2.58 19.28
CA LEU A 110 -2.74 2.95 19.16
C LEU A 110 -3.19 2.88 17.70
N SER A 111 -4.47 2.59 17.45
CA SER A 111 -5.04 2.72 16.11
C SER A 111 -5.06 4.19 15.66
N GLY A 112 -4.94 4.41 14.36
CA GLY A 112 -4.85 5.74 13.74
C GLY A 112 -3.42 6.26 13.56
N VAL A 113 -2.40 5.53 14.04
CA VAL A 113 -0.99 5.89 13.89
C VAL A 113 -0.14 4.70 13.41
N ARG A 114 1.02 5.00 12.82
CA ARG A 114 2.01 4.01 12.39
C ARG A 114 3.40 4.46 12.81
N ASN A 115 4.15 3.59 13.50
CA ASN A 115 5.53 3.87 13.84
C ASN A 115 6.45 3.73 12.61
N VAL A 116 7.03 4.84 12.17
CA VAL A 116 7.97 4.92 11.04
C VAL A 116 9.41 5.27 11.47
N SER A 117 9.70 5.24 12.77
CA SER A 117 11.01 5.68 13.30
C SER A 117 12.18 4.81 12.82
N LEU A 118 11.94 3.55 12.48
CA LEU A 118 12.99 2.62 12.04
C LEU A 118 13.44 2.86 10.60
N CYS A 119 12.71 3.66 9.83
CA CYS A 119 12.98 3.91 8.42
C CYS A 119 13.24 5.38 8.09
N LYS A 120 13.49 6.19 9.12
CA LYS A 120 13.91 7.59 9.02
C LYS A 120 15.22 7.83 9.76
#